data_AF-A0A1H0D529-F1
#
_entry.id   AF-A0A1H0D529-F1
#
_cell.length_a   1.000
_cell.length_b   1.000
_cell.length_c   1.000
_cell.angle_alpha   90.00
_cell.angle_beta   90.00
_cell.angle_gamma   90.00
#
_symmetry.space_group_name_H-M   'P 1'
#
loop_
_entity.id
_entity.type
_entity.pdbx_description
1 polymer ?
#
loop_
_entity_poly.entity_id
_entity_poly.type
_entity_poly.pdbx_seq_one_letter_code
_entity_poly.pdbx_strand_id
1 'polypeptide(L)'
;MRNSEDILHQLATALDIPAEAFLSSGKAEAGRLARLHACAELMDAFARIDDLQARRRCLTYVRAEAERLDKASDETGRASRPLRRRV
;
A
#
# COMPACT_ATOMS: atom_id res chain seq x y z
N MET A 1 12.87 8.88 28.73
CA MET A 1 12.44 8.82 27.31
C MET A 1 11.08 9.50 27.25
N ARG A 2 10.96 10.65 26.58
CA ARG A 2 9.66 11.33 26.43
C ARG A 2 8.82 10.51 25.45
N ASN A 3 7.64 10.08 25.88
CA ASN A 3 6.73 9.29 25.04
C ASN A 3 6.32 10.15 23.85
N SER A 4 6.53 9.63 22.63
CA SER A 4 6.17 10.31 21.38
C SER A 4 4.68 10.70 21.33
N GLU A 5 3.84 9.98 22.08
CA GLU A 5 2.42 10.26 22.27
C GLU A 5 2.16 11.57 23.04
N ASP A 6 2.97 11.90 24.05
CA ASP A 6 2.81 13.14 24.83
C ASP A 6 3.08 14.38 23.97
N ILE A 7 4.04 14.30 23.04
CA ILE A 7 4.40 15.39 22.14
C ILE A 7 3.29 15.60 21.09
N LEU A 8 2.75 14.52 20.54
CA LEU A 8 1.64 14.59 19.59
C LEU A 8 0.38 15.17 20.23
N HIS A 9 0.09 14.80 21.48
CA HIS A 9 -1.05 15.35 22.21
C HIS A 9 -0.89 16.84 22.51
N GLN A 10 0.32 17.30 22.86
CA GLN A 10 0.59 18.72 23.08
C GLN A 10 0.46 19.55 21.79
N LEU A 11 0.92 19.01 20.66
CA LEU A 11 0.76 19.65 19.35
C LEU A 11 -0.70 19.70 18.90
N ALA A 12 -1.45 18.63 19.11
CA ALA A 12 -2.88 18.55 18.83
C ALA A 12 -3.67 19.61 19.60
N THR A 13 -3.39 19.75 20.90
CA THR A 13 -4.00 20.79 21.76
C THR A 13 -3.59 22.20 21.33
N ALA A 14 -2.33 22.43 20.96
CA ALA A 14 -1.85 23.75 20.53
C ALA A 14 -2.43 24.20 19.19
N LEU A 15 -2.76 23.26 18.30
CA LEU A 15 -3.29 23.51 16.97
C LEU A 15 -4.82 23.41 16.90
N ASP A 16 -5.49 23.06 18.00
CA ASP A 16 -6.94 22.79 18.08
C ASP A 16 -7.42 21.75 17.05
N ILE A 17 -6.61 20.71 16.85
CA ILE A 17 -6.91 19.59 15.93
C ILE A 17 -6.90 18.30 16.75
N PRO A 18 -7.88 17.38 16.56
CA PRO A 18 -7.88 16.09 17.25
C PRO A 18 -6.57 15.31 17.01
N ALA A 19 -5.98 14.73 18.07
CA ALA A 19 -4.72 14.00 17.98
C ALA A 19 -4.79 12.80 17.01
N GLU A 20 -5.99 12.24 16.83
CA GLU A 20 -6.31 11.17 15.89
C GLU A 20 -6.04 11.59 14.44
N ALA A 21 -6.12 12.88 14.11
CA ALA A 21 -5.81 13.39 12.77
C ALA A 21 -4.34 13.19 12.40
N PHE A 22 -3.43 13.36 13.38
CA PHE A 22 -1.99 13.14 13.20
C PHE A 22 -1.63 11.65 13.11
N LEU A 23 -2.35 10.81 13.87
CA LEU A 23 -2.16 9.35 13.83
C LEU A 23 -2.70 8.75 12.53
N SER A 24 -3.80 9.30 12.00
CA SER A 24 -4.43 8.86 10.75
C SER A 24 -3.58 9.23 9.53
N SER A 25 -3.06 10.46 9.49
CA SER A 25 -2.12 10.88 8.44
C SER A 25 -0.80 10.11 8.52
N GLY A 26 -0.27 9.90 9.73
CA GLY A 26 0.98 9.18 9.95
C GLY A 26 0.93 7.72 9.49
N LYS A 27 -0.18 7.00 9.75
CA LYS A 27 -0.35 5.61 9.28
C LYS A 27 -0.53 5.52 7.77
N ALA A 28 -1.32 6.41 7.18
CA ALA A 28 -1.51 6.46 5.72
C ALA A 28 -0.19 6.79 5.00
N GLU A 29 0.57 7.74 5.55
CA GLU A 29 1.88 8.15 5.02
C GLU A 29 2.93 7.07 5.24
N ALA A 30 2.97 6.40 6.39
CA ALA A 30 3.84 5.24 6.62
C ALA A 30 3.55 4.10 5.63
N GLY A 31 2.27 3.79 5.38
CA GLY A 31 1.88 2.79 4.38
C GLY A 31 2.22 3.20 2.95
N ARG A 32 2.16 4.50 2.64
CA ARG A 32 2.61 5.04 1.35
C ARG A 32 4.13 4.95 1.21
N LEU A 33 4.89 5.36 2.23
CA LEU A 33 6.36 5.28 2.25
C LEU A 33 6.85 3.83 2.14
N ALA A 34 6.22 2.90 2.87
CA ALA A 34 6.53 1.48 2.78
C ALA A 34 6.32 0.93 1.36
N ARG A 35 5.23 1.33 0.69
CA ARG A 35 5.00 0.97 -0.73
C ARG A 35 6.05 1.56 -1.66
N LEU A 36 6.39 2.84 -1.49
CA LEU A 36 7.44 3.49 -2.27
C LEU A 36 8.81 2.82 -2.08
N HIS A 37 9.12 2.43 -0.85
CA HIS A 37 10.34 1.68 -0.53
C HIS A 37 10.37 0.33 -1.24
N ALA A 38 9.28 -0.45 -1.16
CA ALA A 38 9.18 -1.72 -1.87
C ALA A 38 9.32 -1.55 -3.40
N CYS A 39 8.75 -0.48 -3.97
CA CYS A 39 8.93 -0.15 -5.38
C CYS A 39 10.39 0.19 -5.71
N ALA A 40 11.08 0.94 -4.84
CA ALA A 40 12.49 1.27 -5.03
C ALA A 40 13.39 0.03 -5.00
N GLU A 41 13.15 -0.90 -4.07
CA GLU A 41 13.88 -2.17 -4.01
C GLU A 41 13.70 -3.02 -5.27
N LEU A 42 12.48 -3.08 -5.80
CA LEU A 42 12.20 -3.78 -7.06
C LEU A 42 12.92 -3.14 -8.25
N MET A 43 12.94 -1.80 -8.32
CA MET A 43 13.66 -1.08 -9.37
C MET A 43 15.18 -1.31 -9.28
N ASP A 44 15.76 -1.28 -8.08
CA ASP A 44 17.18 -1.56 -7.87
C ASP A 44 17.53 -3.00 -8.25
N ALA A 45 16.73 -3.98 -7.82
CA ALA A 45 16.91 -5.38 -8.21
C ALA A 45 16.84 -5.56 -9.73
N PHE A 46 15.89 -4.89 -10.40
CA PHE A 46 15.76 -4.95 -11.86
C PHE A 46 16.93 -4.30 -12.59
N ALA A 47 17.46 -3.19 -12.07
CA ALA A 47 18.59 -2.47 -12.65
C ALA A 47 19.88 -3.30 -12.65
N ARG A 48 20.07 -4.18 -11.68
CA ARG A 48 21.24 -5.07 -11.55
C ARG A 48 21.25 -6.26 -12.51
N ILE A 49 20.15 -6.51 -13.22
CA ILE A 49 20.08 -7.60 -14.20
C ILE A 49 20.74 -7.13 -15.49
N ASP A 50 21.92 -7.61 -15.85
CA ASP A 50 22.59 -7.16 -17.09
C ASP A 50 22.05 -7.86 -18.36
N ASP A 51 21.48 -9.06 -18.22
CA ASP A 51 20.87 -9.80 -19.32
C ASP A 51 19.50 -9.21 -19.71
N LEU A 52 19.41 -8.68 -20.93
CA LEU A 52 18.18 -8.13 -21.50
C LEU A 52 17.04 -9.16 -21.55
N GLN A 53 17.32 -10.43 -21.82
CA GLN A 53 16.29 -11.47 -21.86
C GLN A 53 15.79 -11.80 -20.44
N ALA A 54 16.67 -11.81 -19.44
CA ALA A 54 16.28 -11.93 -18.04
C ALA A 54 15.39 -10.77 -17.59
N ARG A 55 15.73 -9.52 -17.96
CA ARG A 55 14.86 -8.35 -17.72
C ARG A 55 13.47 -8.52 -18.33
N ARG A 56 13.39 -8.97 -19.58
CA ARG A 56 12.11 -9.21 -20.27
C ARG A 56 11.27 -10.27 -19.56
N ARG A 57 11.87 -11.39 -19.16
CA ARG A 57 11.17 -12.45 -18.40
C ARG A 57 10.64 -11.93 -17.06
N CYS A 58 11.44 -11.16 -16.34
CA CYS A 58 11.05 -10.56 -15.07
C CYS A 58 9.86 -9.61 -15.23
N LEU A 59 9.88 -8.72 -16.24
CA LEU A 59 8.75 -7.85 -16.56
C LEU A 59 7.47 -8.62 -16.90
N THR A 60 7.58 -9.67 -17.72
CA THR A 60 6.43 -10.50 -18.07
C THR A 60 5.84 -11.17 -16.84
N TYR A 61 6.68 -11.71 -15.96
CA TYR A 61 6.24 -12.35 -14.72
C TYR A 61 5.50 -11.36 -13.80
N VAL A 62 6.07 -10.19 -13.55
CA VAL A 62 5.47 -9.16 -12.67
C VAL A 62 4.11 -8.70 -13.22
N ARG A 63 3.99 -8.52 -14.54
CA ARG A 63 2.71 -8.17 -15.18
C ARG A 63 1.66 -9.27 -15.04
N ALA A 64 2.04 -10.51 -15.33
CA ALA A 64 1.13 -11.64 -15.19
C ALA A 64 0.64 -11.81 -13.74
N GLU A 65 1.51 -11.58 -12.76
CA GLU A 65 1.13 -11.64 -11.34
C GLU A 65 0.15 -10.52 -10.96
N ALA A 66 0.40 -9.28 -11.41
CA ALA A 66 -0.51 -8.17 -11.18
C ALA A 66 -1.91 -8.46 -11.76
N GLU A 67 -1.98 -8.95 -13.01
CA GLU A 67 -3.24 -9.31 -13.66
C GLU A 67 -3.98 -10.45 -12.94
N ARG A 68 -3.26 -11.41 -12.34
CA ARG A 68 -3.86 -12.48 -11.54
C ARG A 68 -4.52 -11.93 -10.28
N LEU A 69 -3.84 -11.02 -9.58
CA LEU A 69 -4.34 -10.41 -8.35
C LEU A 69 -5.57 -9.52 -8.60
N ASP A 70 -5.59 -8.80 -9.72
CA ASP A 70 -6.75 -8.00 -10.13
C ASP A 70 -7.97 -8.89 -10.39
N LYS A 71 -7.79 -9.98 -11.14
CA LYS A 71 -8.88 -10.95 -11.42
C LYS A 71 -9.39 -11.65 -10.16
N ALA A 72 -8.51 -12.03 -9.24
CA ALA A 72 -8.88 -12.64 -7.96
C ALA A 72 -9.70 -11.67 -7.09
N SER A 73 -9.39 -10.37 -7.16
CA SER A 73 -10.13 -9.33 -6.44
C SER A 73 -11.54 -9.13 -7.00
N ASP A 74 -11.70 -9.20 -8.33
CA ASP A 74 -13.00 -9.08 -9.01
C ASP A 74 -13.93 -10.29 -8.75
N GLU A 75 -13.38 -11.50 -8.72
CA GLU A 75 -14.15 -12.73 -8.44
C GLU A 75 -14.63 -12.78 -6.98
N THR A 76 -13.79 -12.33 -6.05
CA THR A 76 -14.15 -12.23 -4.63
C THR A 76 -15.23 -11.18 -4.40
N GLY A 77 -15.18 -10.04 -5.12
CA GLY A 77 -16.23 -9.01 -5.09
C GLY A 77 -17.57 -9.45 -5.70
N ARG A 78 -17.55 -10.37 -6.68
CA ARG A 78 -18.76 -10.94 -7.29
C ARG A 78 -19.44 -11.98 -6.38
N ALA A 79 -18.67 -12.79 -5.65
CA ALA A 79 -19.19 -13.82 -4.74
C ALA A 79 -19.90 -13.24 -3.50
N SER A 80 -19.60 -12.00 -3.10
CA SER A 80 -20.22 -11.34 -1.93
C SER A 80 -21.46 -10.49 -2.24
N ARG A 81 -21.99 -10.48 -3.48
CA ARG A 81 -23.25 -9.79 -3.78
C ARG A 81 -24.44 -10.63 -3.29
N PRO A 82 -25.17 -10.23 -2.24
CA PRO A 82 -26.37 -10.97 -1.84
C PRO A 82 -27.41 -10.84 -2.95
N LEU A 83 -27.95 -11.97 -3.38
CA LEU A 83 -29.11 -12.05 -4.26
C LEU A 83 -30.26 -11.29 -3.59
N ARG A 84 -30.49 -10.03 -4.01
CA ARG A 84 -31.67 -9.27 -3.59
C ARG A 84 -32.90 -10.02 -4.09
N ARG A 85 -33.53 -10.75 -3.16
CA ARG A 85 -34.81 -11.43 -3.34
C ARG A 85 -35.83 -10.37 -3.78
N ARG A 86 -36.31 -10.47 -5.02
CA ARG A 86 -37.46 -9.69 -5.49
C ARG A 86 -38.68 -10.18 -4.70
N VAL A 87 -39.33 -9.24 -4.02
CA VAL A 87 -40.69 -9.38 -3.48
C VAL A 87 -41.65 -8.96 -4.60
#